data_AF-A0AAN0N520-F1
#
_entry.id   AF-A0AAN0N520-F1
#
_cell.length_a   1.000
_cell.length_b   1.000
_cell.length_c   1.000
_cell.angle_alpha   90.00
_cell.angle_beta   90.00
_cell.angle_gamma   90.00
#
_symmetry.space_group_name_H-M   'P 1'
#
loop_
_entity.id
_entity.type
_entity.pdbx_description
1 polymer ?
#
loop_
_entity_poly.entity_id
_entity_poly.type
_entity_poly.pdbx_seq_one_letter_code
_entity_poly.pdbx_strand_id
1 'polypeptide(L)' 'MTFSEAYQRHGPDTIAISEALGIPEHESDRLINERMDRKYSDKVENGRPRADLRDIRACTRAARR' A
#
# COMPACT_ATOMS: atom_id res chain seq x y z
N MET A 1 -17.61 10.72 -13.18
CA MET A 1 -16.17 10.55 -13.41
C MET A 1 -15.69 9.42 -12.51
N THR A 2 -14.82 8.52 -12.97
CA THR A 2 -14.32 7.42 -12.12
C THR A 2 -13.09 7.86 -11.30
N PHE A 3 -12.80 7.19 -10.17
CA PHE A 3 -11.62 7.49 -9.35
C PHE A 3 -10.30 7.40 -10.12
N SER A 4 -10.17 6.39 -10.99
CA SER A 4 -8.99 6.24 -11.85
C SER A 4 -8.79 7.41 -12.82
N GLU A 5 -9.87 7.97 -13.37
CA GLU A 5 -9.79 9.13 -14.25
C GLU A 5 -9.47 10.41 -13.47
N ALA A 6 -10.09 10.63 -12.31
CA ALA A 6 -9.79 11.77 -11.46
C ALA A 6 -8.33 11.73 -11.00
N TYR A 7 -7.85 10.56 -10.58
CA TYR A 7 -6.46 10.33 -10.20
C TYR A 7 -5.48 10.51 -11.37
N GLN A 8 -5.84 10.16 -12.60
CA GLN A 8 -5.00 10.43 -13.79
C GLN A 8 -4.95 11.91 -14.15
N ARG A 9 -6.06 12.64 -13.98
CA ARG A 9 -6.16 14.06 -14.35
C ARG A 9 -5.55 14.99 -13.30
N HIS A 10 -5.75 14.69 -12.02
CA HIS A 10 -5.34 15.55 -10.90
C HIS A 10 -4.14 15.01 -10.11
N GLY A 11 -3.76 13.74 -10.29
CA GLY A 11 -2.74 13.10 -9.46
C GLY A 11 -3.29 12.67 -8.10
N PRO A 12 -2.43 12.41 -7.09
CA PRO A 12 -2.84 12.07 -5.72
C PRO A 12 -3.30 13.33 -4.95
N ASP A 13 -4.21 14.10 -5.54
CA ASP A 13 -4.73 15.33 -4.95
C ASP A 13 -6.11 15.08 -4.34
N THR A 14 -6.15 15.00 -3.01
CA THR A 14 -7.34 14.60 -2.23
C THR A 14 -8.52 15.54 -2.45
N ILE A 15 -8.27 16.85 -2.56
CA ILE A 15 -9.31 17.87 -2.71
C ILE A 15 -9.93 17.77 -4.11
N ALA A 16 -9.08 17.76 -5.14
CA ALA A 16 -9.57 17.69 -6.52
C ALA A 16 -10.30 16.38 -6.82
N ILE A 17 -9.86 15.26 -6.23
CA ILE A 17 -10.53 13.95 -6.34
C ILE A 17 -11.88 13.98 -5.60
N SER A 18 -11.92 14.54 -4.39
CA SER A 18 -13.14 14.71 -3.59
C SER A 18 -14.19 15.50 -4.37
N GLU A 19 -13.82 16.64 -4.94
CA GLU A 19 -14.71 17.48 -5.74
C GLU A 19 -15.16 16.79 -7.04
N ALA A 20 -14.26 16.07 -7.71
CA ALA A 20 -14.57 15.38 -8.97
C ALA A 20 -15.50 14.16 -8.79
N LEU A 21 -15.47 13.51 -7.62
CA LEU A 21 -16.29 12.34 -7.30
C LEU A 21 -17.51 12.68 -6.44
N GLY A 22 -17.55 13.88 -5.83
CA GLY A 22 -18.59 14.26 -4.87
C GLY A 22 -18.57 13.42 -3.59
N ILE A 23 -17.42 12.82 -3.26
CA ILE A 23 -17.19 12.05 -2.03
C ILE A 23 -16.45 12.92 -1.02
N PRO A 24 -16.57 12.67 0.29
CA PRO A 24 -15.85 13.45 1.27
C PRO A 24 -14.32 13.23 1.18
N GLU A 25 -13.55 14.24 1.59
CA GLU A 25 -12.07 14.26 1.48
C GLU A 25 -11.41 13.03 2.15
N HIS A 26 -11.93 12.61 3.31
CA HIS A 26 -11.41 11.44 4.04
C HIS A 26 -11.60 10.13 3.26
N GLU A 27 -12.64 10.03 2.44
CA GLU A 27 -12.88 8.87 1.59
C GLU A 27 -11.97 8.91 0.35
N SER A 28 -11.73 10.10 -0.19
CA SER A 28 -10.73 10.30 -1.25
C SER A 28 -9.32 9.93 -0.80
N ASP A 29 -8.90 10.38 0.39
CA ASP A 29 -7.59 10.05 0.96
C ASP A 29 -7.42 8.54 1.14
N ARG A 30 -8.46 7.87 1.66
CA ARG A 30 -8.45 6.42 1.85
C ARG A 30 -8.29 5.67 0.53
N LEU A 31 -8.99 6.09 -0.54
CA LEU A 31 -8.86 5.50 -1.87
C LEU A 31 -7.48 5.73 -2.49
N ILE A 32 -6.89 6.91 -2.28
CA ILE A 32 -5.52 7.23 -2.73
C ILE A 32 -4.51 6.33 -2.02
N ASN A 33 -4.62 6.21 -0.69
CA ASN A 33 -3.77 5.33 0.11
C ASN A 33 -3.90 3.87 -0.29
N GLU A 34 -5.11 3.37 -0.51
CA GLU A 34 -5.35 1.97 -0.90
C GLU A 34 -4.73 1.66 -2.29
N ARG A 35 -4.82 2.62 -3.24
CA ARG A 35 -4.19 2.47 -4.56
C ARG A 35 -2.67 2.54 -4.49
N MET A 36 -2.12 3.41 -3.65
CA MET A 36 -0.68 3.49 -3.42
C MET A 36 -0.16 2.23 -2.74
N ASP A 37 -0.80 1.78 -1.67
CA ASP A 37 -0.45 0.56 -0.92
C ASP A 37 -0.44 -0.66 -1.84
N ARG A 38 -1.46 -0.82 -2.69
CA ARG A 38 -1.50 -1.91 -3.68
C ARG A 38 -0.33 -1.86 -4.66
N LYS A 39 0.06 -0.65 -5.10
CA LYS A 39 1.21 -0.44 -6.00
C LYS A 39 2.55 -0.67 -5.29
N TYR A 40 2.64 -0.38 -4.00
CA TYR A 40 3.82 -0.66 -3.19
C TYR A 40 3.90 -2.16 -2.85
N SER A 41 2.81 -2.80 -2.45
CA SER A 41 2.72 -4.24 -2.18
C SER A 41 3.09 -5.07 -3.40
N ASP A 42 2.63 -4.72 -4.62
CA ASP A 42 3.03 -5.42 -5.85
C ASP A 42 4.54 -5.31 -6.14
N LYS A 43 5.14 -4.15 -5.88
CA LYS A 43 6.59 -3.95 -6.01
C LYS A 43 7.38 -4.69 -4.93
N VAL A 44 6.86 -4.80 -3.71
CA VAL A 44 7.51 -5.52 -2.62
C VAL A 44 7.36 -7.04 -2.80
N GLU A 45 6.24 -7.53 -3.33
CA GLU A 45 6.03 -8.96 -3.63
C GLU A 45 6.91 -9.47 -4.77
N ASN A 46 7.24 -8.63 -5.76
CA ASN A 46 8.19 -9.00 -6.82
C ASN A 46 9.67 -8.81 -6.43
N GLY A 47 9.95 -8.24 -5.25
CA GLY A 47 11.29 -8.08 -4.69
C GLY A 47 11.68 -9.13 -3.63
N ARG A 48 10.94 -10.25 -3.52
CA ARG A 48 11.01 -11.36 -2.54
C ARG A 48 12.32 -11.59 -1.74
N PRO A 49 12.25 -12.16 -0.51
CA PRO A 49 11.15 -13.02 -0.01
C PRO A 49 10.60 -12.59 1.36
N ARG A 50 9.40 -13.04 1.77
CA ARG A 50 9.27 -14.18 2.70
C ARG A 50 10.59 -14.50 3.44
N ALA A 51 11.11 -13.56 4.22
CA ALA A 51 12.04 -13.85 5.30
C ALA A 51 11.22 -14.60 6.36
N ASP A 52 11.02 -15.87 6.07
CA ASP A 52 11.19 -16.97 6.99
C ASP A 52 11.18 -16.54 8.47
N LEU A 53 9.98 -16.33 9.02
CA LEU A 53 9.74 -16.34 10.47
C LEU A 53 10.13 -17.69 11.13
N ARG A 54 10.75 -18.61 10.37
CA ARG A 54 11.25 -19.91 10.79
C ARG A 54 12.73 -19.87 11.22
N ASP A 55 13.50 -18.83 10.89
CA ASP A 55 14.94 -18.80 11.24
C ASP A 55 15.26 -18.20 12.63
N ILE A 56 14.32 -17.51 13.28
CA ILE A 56 14.53 -17.02 14.67
C ILE A 56 14.65 -18.18 15.68
N ARG A 57 14.12 -19.37 15.35
CA ARG A 57 14.13 -20.53 16.26
C ARG A 57 15.34 -21.46 16.11
N ALA A 58 16.25 -21.20 15.17
CA ALA A 58 17.45 -22.03 14.98
C ALA A 58 18.65 -21.58 15.84
N CYS A 59 18.77 -20.29 16.16
CA CYS A 59 19.89 -19.76 16.95
C CYS A 59 19.84 -20.06 18.46
N THR A 60 18.69 -20.45 19.02
CA THR A 60 18.55 -20.67 20.48
C THR A 60 18.98 -22.06 20.95
N ARG A 61 19.40 -22.96 20.05
CA ARG A 61 19.79 -24.34 20.39
C ARG A 61 21.31 -24.60 20.35
N ALA A 62 22.10 -23.66 19.84
CA ALA A 62 23.55 -23.79 19.75
C ALA A 62 24.32 -23.26 20.98
N ALA A 63 23.67 -22.53 21.89
CA ALA A 63 24.31 -21.92 23.06
C ALA A 63 24.38 -22.83 24.31
N ARG A 64 24.12 -24.14 24.19
CA ARG A 64 24.16 -25.12 25.30
C ARG A 64 24.93 -26.40 24.91
N ARG A 65 26.13 -26.26 24.36
CA ARG A 65 27.13 -27.34 24.33
C ARG A 65 28.50 -26.80 24.64
#